data_AF-A0A535E3G8-F1
#
_entry.id   AF-A0A535E3G8-F1
#
_cell.length_a   1.000
_cell.length_b   1.000
_cell.length_c   1.000
_cell.angle_alpha   90.00
_cell.angle_beta   90.00
_cell.angle_gamma   90.00
#
_symmetry.space_group_name_H-M   'P 1'
#
loop_
_entity.id
_entity.type
_entity.pdbx_description
1 polymer ?
#
loop_
_entity_poly.entity_id
_entity_poly.type
_entity_poly.pdbx_seq_one_letter_code
_entity_poly.pdbx_strand_id
1 'polypeptide(L)'
;MEGACAEALREVSSHYPEPTLPLVVDELLEPSGGAASAMHTTQSGLVNLNREVAFAPRRLVEGDLAGMFEGPTTLDIDLTGRS
;
A
#
# COMPACT_ATOMS: atom_id res chain seq x y z
N MET A 1 -6.72 15.45 -2.17
CA MET A 1 -6.74 14.09 -1.59
C MET A 1 -5.46 13.34 -1.99
N GLU A 2 -4.29 14.00 -1.95
CA GLU A 2 -3.01 13.40 -2.39
C GLU A 2 -2.19 12.83 -1.22
N GLY A 3 -2.54 13.13 0.04
CA GLY A 3 -1.75 12.73 1.22
C GLY A 3 -2.03 11.32 1.76
N ALA A 4 -3.22 10.76 1.53
CA ALA A 4 -3.64 9.50 2.16
C ALA A 4 -2.80 8.29 1.71
N CYS A 5 -2.60 8.12 0.40
CA CYS A 5 -1.72 7.06 -0.13
C CYS A 5 -0.27 7.25 0.30
N ALA A 6 0.22 8.50 0.32
CA ALA A 6 1.58 8.79 0.71
C ALA A 6 1.82 8.43 2.19
N GLU A 7 0.84 8.69 3.05
CA GLU A 7 0.91 8.36 4.46
C GLU A 7 0.82 6.85 4.70
N ALA A 8 -0.09 6.14 4.04
CA ALA A 8 -0.16 4.68 4.12
C ALA A 8 1.13 4.03 3.63
N LEU A 9 1.70 4.51 2.52
CA LEU A 9 2.99 4.02 2.03
C LEU A 9 4.12 4.30 3.04
N ARG A 10 4.12 5.48 3.69
CA ARG A 10 5.12 5.85 4.70
C ARG A 10 5.06 4.92 5.91
N GLU A 11 3.86 4.64 6.41
CA GLU A 11 3.64 3.74 7.54
C GLU A 11 4.04 2.30 7.22
N VAL A 12 3.66 1.79 6.04
CA VAL A 12 4.07 0.45 5.61
C VAL A 12 5.60 0.39 5.44
N SER A 13 6.22 1.41 4.85
CA SER A 13 7.68 1.45 4.66
C SER A 13 8.47 1.52 5.97
N SER A 14 7.87 1.99 7.09
CA SER A 14 8.55 1.94 8.39
C SER A 14 8.56 0.54 9.02
N HIS A 15 7.69 -0.36 8.56
CA HIS A 15 7.53 -1.71 9.10
C HIS A 15 8.05 -2.79 8.15
N TYR A 16 8.03 -2.53 6.84
CA TYR A 16 8.43 -3.45 5.78
C TYR A 16 9.51 -2.81 4.90
N PRO A 17 10.71 -3.41 4.80
CA PRO A 17 11.79 -2.87 3.99
C PRO A 17 11.46 -2.90 2.48
N GLU A 18 10.59 -3.82 2.07
CA GLU A 18 10.05 -3.90 0.71
C GLU A 18 8.51 -3.87 0.80
N PRO A 19 7.90 -2.67 0.85
CA PRO A 19 6.45 -2.53 0.96
C PRO A 19 5.77 -3.04 -0.32
N THR A 20 4.77 -3.91 -0.17
CA THR A 20 3.96 -4.45 -1.27
C THR A 20 2.63 -3.70 -1.39
N LEU A 21 2.00 -3.77 -2.56
CA LEU A 21 0.71 -3.11 -2.78
C LEU A 21 -0.41 -3.63 -1.86
N PRO A 22 -0.54 -4.94 -1.56
CA PRO A 22 -1.49 -5.44 -0.58
C PRO A 22 -1.31 -4.80 0.80
N LEU A 23 -0.07 -4.66 1.28
CA LEU A 23 0.21 -4.04 2.58
C LEU A 23 -0.24 -2.58 2.63
N VAL A 24 -0.07 -1.84 1.52
CA VAL A 24 -0.55 -0.45 1.42
C VAL A 24 -2.07 -0.39 1.35
N VAL A 25 -2.73 -1.33 0.67
CA VAL A 25 -4.19 -1.43 0.63
C VAL A 25 -4.76 -1.74 2.01
N ASP A 26 -4.13 -2.65 2.75
CA ASP A 26 -4.53 -3.01 4.11
C ASP A 26 -4.41 -1.79 5.04
N GLU A 27 -3.29 -1.05 4.98
CA GLU A 27 -3.12 0.19 5.76
C GLU A 27 -4.12 1.28 5.36
N LEU A 28 -4.54 1.35 4.08
CA LEU A 28 -5.58 2.30 3.67
C LEU A 28 -6.96 1.92 4.25
N LEU A 29 -7.28 0.63 4.32
CA LEU A 29 -8.57 0.13 4.81
C LEU A 29 -8.65 0.10 6.34
N GLU A 30 -7.53 -0.20 7.00
CA GLU A 30 -7.39 -0.32 8.45
C GLU A 30 -6.16 0.49 8.93
N PRO A 31 -6.21 1.83 8.84
CA PRO A 31 -5.06 2.69 9.12
C PRO A 31 -4.64 2.64 10.58
N SER A 32 -3.35 2.69 10.83
CA SER A 32 -2.76 2.71 12.16
C SER A 32 -3.17 3.97 12.94
N GLY A 33 -3.13 3.89 14.28
CA GLY A 33 -3.34 5.06 15.14
C GLY A 33 -2.28 6.16 14.93
N GLY A 34 -1.08 5.77 14.49
CA GLY A 34 -0.01 6.69 14.10
C GLY A 34 -0.38 7.50 12.86
N ALA A 35 -0.86 6.83 11.82
CA ALA A 35 -1.31 7.46 10.58
C ALA A 35 -2.50 8.43 10.82
N ALA A 36 -3.47 8.03 11.66
CA ALA A 36 -4.58 8.90 12.05
C ALA A 36 -4.09 10.19 12.75
N SER A 37 -3.13 10.04 13.66
CA SER A 37 -2.53 11.17 14.38
C SER A 37 -1.76 12.10 13.46
N ALA A 38 -0.97 11.55 12.52
CA ALA A 38 -0.22 12.31 11.52
C ALA A 38 -1.14 13.11 10.58
N MET A 39 -2.31 12.56 10.27
CA MET A 39 -3.34 13.21 9.44
C MET A 39 -4.29 14.11 10.24
N HIS A 40 -4.02 14.33 11.54
CA HIS A 40 -4.84 15.15 12.44
C HIS A 40 -6.34 14.77 12.43
N THR A 41 -6.63 13.47 12.37
CA THR A 41 -8.00 12.93 12.33
C THR A 41 -8.15 11.75 13.29
N THR A 42 -9.38 11.28 13.48
CA THR A 42 -9.63 9.98 14.10
C THR A 42 -9.36 8.86 13.10
N GLN A 43 -9.09 7.65 13.59
CA GLN A 43 -8.97 6.45 12.77
C GLN A 43 -10.22 6.21 11.91
N SER A 44 -11.41 6.39 12.49
CA SER A 44 -12.68 6.28 11.75
C SER A 44 -12.83 7.34 10.66
N GLY A 45 -12.37 8.58 10.92
CA GLY A 45 -12.33 9.64 9.92
C GLY A 45 -11.36 9.29 8.78
N LEU A 46 -10.19 8.73 9.13
CA LEU A 46 -9.19 8.33 8.14
C LEU A 46 -9.67 7.17 7.27
N VAL A 47 -10.32 6.15 7.84
CA VAL A 47 -10.96 5.06 7.08
C VAL A 47 -11.95 5.62 6.06
N ASN A 48 -12.80 6.57 6.46
CA ASN A 48 -13.78 7.16 5.54
C ASN A 48 -13.11 7.95 4.41
N LEU A 49 -12.02 8.66 4.70
CA LEU A 49 -11.23 9.37 3.69
C LEU A 49 -10.51 8.42 2.72
N ASN A 50 -10.02 7.29 3.23
CA ASN A 50 -9.22 6.35 2.47
C ASN A 50 -10.07 5.38 1.63
N ARG A 51 -11.32 5.13 2.02
CA ARG A 51 -12.18 4.10 1.42
C ARG A 51 -12.29 4.23 -0.10
N GLU A 52 -12.51 5.44 -0.62
CA GLU A 52 -12.60 5.67 -2.07
C GLU A 52 -11.28 5.38 -2.79
N VAL A 53 -10.16 5.77 -2.17
CA VAL A 53 -8.81 5.60 -2.73
C VAL A 53 -8.36 4.14 -2.68
N ALA A 54 -8.78 3.38 -1.66
CA ALA A 54 -8.43 1.98 -1.49
C ALA A 54 -9.10 1.04 -2.52
N PHE A 55 -10.24 1.43 -3.11
CA PHE A 55 -11.00 0.54 -4.00
C PHE A 55 -10.26 0.20 -5.30
N ALA A 56 -9.62 1.17 -5.93
CA ALA A 56 -8.88 0.95 -7.17
C ALA A 56 -7.71 -0.05 -6.98
N PRO A 57 -6.77 0.16 -6.05
CA PRO A 57 -5.67 -0.77 -5.83
C PRO A 57 -6.16 -2.12 -5.29
N ARG A 58 -7.21 -2.16 -4.46
CA ARG A 58 -7.81 -3.42 -4.01
C ARG A 58 -8.31 -4.27 -5.18
N ARG A 59 -9.01 -3.68 -6.15
CA ARG A 59 -9.48 -4.40 -7.34
C ARG A 59 -8.33 -4.95 -8.18
N LEU A 60 -7.20 -4.25 -8.25
CA LEU A 60 -6.01 -4.74 -8.94
C LEU A 60 -5.40 -5.94 -8.21
N VAL A 61 -5.26 -5.85 -6.89
CA VAL A 61 -4.69 -6.90 -6.03
C VAL A 61 -5.58 -8.15 -5.99
N GLU A 62 -6.88 -7.98 -5.77
CA GLU A 62 -7.82 -9.11 -5.64
C GLU A 62 -8.33 -9.65 -7.00
N GLY A 63 -8.01 -8.97 -8.09
CA GLY A 63 -8.61 -9.23 -9.40
C GLY A 63 -7.59 -9.21 -10.52
N ASP A 64 -7.56 -8.10 -11.26
CA ASP A 64 -6.95 -8.02 -12.59
C ASP A 64 -5.45 -8.36 -12.60
N LEU A 65 -4.76 -8.20 -11.47
CA LEU A 65 -3.32 -8.43 -11.31
C LEU A 65 -3.00 -9.26 -10.05
N ALA A 66 -3.95 -10.11 -9.63
CA ALA A 66 -3.74 -11.02 -8.51
C ALA A 66 -2.45 -11.86 -8.69
N GLY A 67 -1.68 -12.01 -7.62
CA GLY A 67 -0.35 -12.63 -7.64
C GLY A 67 0.81 -11.74 -8.12
N MET A 68 0.55 -10.63 -8.82
CA MET A 68 1.63 -9.80 -9.40
C MET A 68 2.27 -8.83 -8.40
N PHE A 69 1.55 -8.49 -7.33
CA PHE A 69 1.99 -7.52 -6.30
C PHE A 69 2.08 -8.11 -4.89
N GLU A 70 1.98 -9.43 -4.74
CA GLU A 70 1.87 -10.11 -3.44
C GLU A 70 3.23 -10.40 -2.78
N GLY A 71 4.33 -10.11 -3.47
CA GLY A 71 5.68 -10.28 -2.94
C GLY A 71 6.60 -9.13 -3.34
N PRO A 72 7.76 -9.01 -2.65
CA PRO A 72 8.83 -8.13 -3.12
C PRO A 72 9.21 -8.54 -4.55
N THR A 73 9.46 -7.55 -5.41
CA THR A 73 9.85 -7.76 -6.80
C THR A 73 11.24 -8.42 -6.86
N THR A 74 11.33 -9.71 -6.62
CA THR A 74 12.57 -10.47 -6.84
C THR A 74 12.60 -10.88 -8.30
N LEU A 75 13.16 -10.01 -9.13
CA LEU A 75 13.69 -10.38 -10.42
C LEU A 75 15.06 -9.72 -10.57
N ASP A 76 16.08 -10.39 -10.01
CA ASP A 76 17.44 -10.28 -10.55
C ASP A 76 17.41 -10.98 -11.92
N ILE A 77 16.84 -10.32 -12.94
CA ILE A 77 17.03 -10.75 -14.32
C ILE A 77 18.37 -10.16 -14.75
N ASP A 78 19.37 -11.02 -14.87
CA ASP A 78 20.57 -10.68 -15.62
C ASP A 78 20.22 -10.55 -17.11
N LEU A 79 19.97 -9.32 -17.55
CA LEU A 79 19.73 -8.98 -18.95
C LEU A 79 21.01 -8.96 -19.80
N THR A 80 22.17 -9.38 -19.25
CA THR A 80 23.45 -9.31 -19.98
C THR A 80 23.70 -10.48 -20.92
N GLY A 81 22.84 -11.51 -20.94
CA GLY A 81 22.79 -12.50 -22.03
C GLY A 81 24.13 -13.18 -22.35
N ARG A 82 25.01 -13.39 -21.36
CA ARG A 82 26.24 -14.15 -21.56
C ARG A 82 26.03 -15.60 -21.13
N SER A 83 25.61 -16.44 -22.09
CA SER A 83 25.77 -17.91 -22.04
C SER A 83 27.07 -18.32 -22.71
#